data_AF-A0A4D4KEM2-F1
#
_entry.id   AF-A0A4D4KEM2-F1
#
_cell.length_a   1.000
_cell.length_b   1.000
_cell.length_c   1.000
_cell.angle_alpha   90.00
_cell.angle_beta   90.00
_cell.angle_gamma   90.00
#
_symmetry.space_group_name_H-M   'P 1'
#
loop_
_entity.id
_entity.type
_entity.pdbx_description
1 polymer ?
#
loop_
_entity_poly.entity_id
_entity_poly.type
_entity_poly.pdbx_seq_one_letter_code
_entity_poly.pdbx_strand_id
1 'polypeptide(L)'
;MRHSVGIVGLPAHLDRARRLRADLPSQVYLWVNAAEGHTYTDAEAAEWTALDPLFGYSRHPHRSAGLPCRTGASVISVDGDGTVRRCHFVPAELGNLYDGSYRAALRPRPCPLAVCDCHIGYVHLESLPLYDVFAGGVLERVPAPPAPVGSWSVGHTASPSIPLVMTSVAEPHVTGTESPLPRPSPPG
;
A
#
# COMPACT_ATOMS: atom_id res chain seq x y z
N MET A 1 12.98 14.62 17.03
CA MET A 1 12.38 14.48 15.69
C MET A 1 12.11 12.99 15.45
N ARG A 2 10.91 12.62 14.97
CA ARG A 2 10.60 11.24 14.53
C ARG A 2 10.82 11.17 13.02
N HIS A 3 11.42 10.08 12.54
CA HIS A 3 11.65 9.85 11.12
C HIS A 3 11.69 8.35 10.83
N SER A 4 11.57 8.00 9.55
CA SER A 4 11.77 6.66 9.03
C SER A 4 12.86 6.68 7.95
N VAL A 5 13.37 5.51 7.60
CA VAL A 5 14.28 5.31 6.47
C VAL A 5 13.65 4.32 5.50
N GLY A 6 13.84 4.55 4.20
CA GLY A 6 13.24 3.74 3.15
C GLY A 6 14.25 3.20 2.16
N ILE A 7 13.98 1.99 1.68
CA ILE A 7 14.75 1.34 0.60
C ILE A 7 13.82 0.63 -0.39
N VAL A 8 14.40 0.20 -1.52
CA VAL A 8 13.73 -0.67 -2.50
C VAL A 8 14.27 -2.09 -2.37
N GLY A 9 13.38 -3.08 -2.29
CA GLY A 9 13.69 -4.48 -2.03
C GLY A 9 14.22 -5.25 -3.24
N LEU A 10 15.31 -4.84 -3.86
CA LEU A 10 15.94 -5.63 -4.93
C LEU A 10 16.86 -6.70 -4.33
N PRO A 11 16.85 -7.96 -4.82
CA PRO A 11 17.70 -9.03 -4.27
C PRO A 11 19.18 -8.66 -4.17
N ALA A 12 19.71 -7.97 -5.18
CA ALA A 12 21.10 -7.48 -5.21
C ALA A 12 21.46 -6.50 -4.07
N HIS A 13 20.47 -5.92 -3.40
CA HIS A 13 20.65 -4.95 -2.33
C HIS A 13 20.42 -5.51 -0.92
N LEU A 14 20.02 -6.78 -0.79
CA LEU A 14 19.61 -7.36 0.49
C LEU A 14 20.72 -7.28 1.56
N ASP A 15 21.97 -7.59 1.21
CA ASP A 15 23.08 -7.50 2.16
C ASP A 15 23.38 -6.06 2.60
N ARG A 16 23.18 -5.09 1.70
CA ARG A 16 23.30 -3.65 2.04
C ARG A 16 22.15 -3.22 2.93
N ALA A 17 20.94 -3.72 2.70
CA ALA A 17 19.77 -3.45 3.52
C ALA A 17 19.94 -3.99 4.95
N ARG A 18 20.50 -5.20 5.11
CA ARG A 18 20.81 -5.79 6.42
C ARG A 18 21.85 -4.97 7.18
N ARG A 19 22.90 -4.50 6.51
CA ARG A 19 23.90 -3.60 7.11
C ARG A 19 23.27 -2.28 7.55
N LEU A 20 22.47 -1.65 6.67
CA LEU A 20 21.74 -0.43 7.02
C LEU A 20 20.87 -0.64 8.26
N ARG A 21 20.14 -1.77 8.37
CA ARG A 21 19.33 -2.06 9.55
C ARG A 21 20.17 -2.20 10.82
N ALA A 22 21.34 -2.84 10.74
CA ALA A 22 22.26 -2.97 11.87
C ALA A 22 22.86 -1.64 12.32
N ASP A 23 23.15 -0.74 11.38
CA ASP A 23 23.73 0.58 11.65
C ASP A 23 22.68 1.59 12.16
N LEU A 24 21.41 1.42 11.79
CA LEU A 24 20.33 2.31 12.23
C LEU A 24 19.91 2.03 13.69
N PRO A 25 19.69 3.08 14.51
CA PRO A 25 19.10 2.92 15.82
C PRO A 25 17.79 2.12 15.76
N SER A 26 17.59 1.19 16.69
CA SER A 26 16.49 0.21 16.64
C SER A 26 15.10 0.86 16.61
N GLN A 27 14.95 2.04 17.22
CA GLN A 27 13.70 2.81 17.19
C GLN A 27 13.38 3.48 15.85
N VAL A 28 14.35 3.63 14.95
CA VAL A 28 14.13 4.20 13.61
C VAL A 28 13.55 3.12 12.73
N TYR A 29 12.31 3.29 12.29
CA TYR A 29 11.65 2.32 11.41
C TYR A 29 12.28 2.33 10.02
N LEU A 30 12.63 1.14 9.52
CA LEU A 30 13.13 0.93 8.17
C LEU A 30 12.02 0.25 7.37
N TRP A 31 11.51 0.91 6.35
CA TRP A 31 10.51 0.35 5.45
C TRP A 31 11.11 -0.07 4.11
N VAL A 32 10.49 -1.07 3.50
CA VAL A 32 10.91 -1.61 2.21
C VAL A 32 9.77 -1.46 1.20
N ASN A 33 10.04 -0.77 0.10
CA ASN A 33 9.18 -0.83 -1.08
C ASN A 33 9.51 -2.08 -1.89
N ALA A 34 8.49 -2.87 -2.21
CA ALA A 34 8.60 -3.89 -3.24
C ALA A 34 9.06 -3.22 -4.55
N ALA A 35 10.02 -3.84 -5.22
CA ALA A 35 10.54 -3.35 -6.48
C ALA A 35 9.48 -3.53 -7.58
N GLU A 36 9.22 -2.45 -8.30
CA GLU A 36 8.31 -2.48 -9.44
C GLU A 36 8.77 -3.52 -10.48
N GLY A 37 7.83 -4.33 -10.97
CA GLY A 37 8.11 -5.40 -11.93
C GLY A 37 8.85 -6.62 -11.34
N HIS A 38 9.08 -6.68 -10.02
CA HIS A 38 9.70 -7.84 -9.38
C HIS A 38 8.70 -8.63 -8.55
N THR A 39 8.63 -9.94 -8.81
CA THR A 39 7.85 -10.88 -8.01
C THR A 39 8.76 -11.55 -6.98
N TYR A 40 8.29 -11.61 -5.75
CA TYR A 40 8.97 -12.28 -4.65
C TYR A 40 8.30 -13.62 -4.39
N THR A 41 9.08 -14.69 -4.29
CA THR A 41 8.65 -15.92 -3.62
C THR A 41 8.42 -15.69 -2.12
N ASP A 42 7.74 -16.59 -1.44
CA ASP A 42 7.54 -16.46 0.02
C ASP A 42 8.86 -16.52 0.80
N ALA A 43 9.82 -17.32 0.32
CA ALA A 43 11.16 -17.38 0.90
C ALA A 43 11.91 -16.05 0.76
N GLU A 44 11.88 -15.44 -0.43
CA GLU A 44 12.50 -14.12 -0.64
C GLU A 44 11.78 -13.02 0.16
N ALA A 45 10.44 -13.07 0.21
CA ALA A 45 9.65 -12.11 0.96
C ALA A 45 9.90 -12.20 2.48
N ALA A 46 10.21 -13.39 3.01
CA ALA A 46 10.55 -13.57 4.43
C ALA A 46 11.79 -12.77 4.82
N GLU A 47 12.80 -12.71 3.94
CA GLU A 47 14.03 -11.94 4.17
C GLU A 47 13.77 -10.44 4.27
N TRP A 48 12.89 -9.91 3.41
CA TRP A 48 12.47 -8.51 3.46
C TRP A 48 11.54 -8.22 4.64
N THR A 49 10.66 -9.17 4.97
CA THR A 49 9.74 -9.06 6.12
C THR A 49 10.50 -9.03 7.46
N ALA A 50 11.65 -9.70 7.54
CA ALA A 50 12.53 -9.62 8.69
C ALA A 50 13.13 -8.21 8.91
N LEU A 51 13.26 -7.41 7.84
CA LEU A 51 13.70 -6.01 7.91
C LEU A 51 12.51 -5.05 8.13
N ASP A 52 11.40 -5.30 7.45
CA ASP A 52 10.17 -4.53 7.49
C ASP A 52 8.95 -5.46 7.70
N PRO A 53 8.40 -5.54 8.91
CA PRO A 53 7.21 -6.36 9.19
C PRO A 53 5.97 -6.00 8.37
N LEU A 54 5.91 -4.81 7.76
CA LEU A 54 4.81 -4.37 6.91
C LEU A 54 5.07 -4.61 5.41
N PHE A 55 6.19 -5.24 5.04
CA PHE A 55 6.56 -5.48 3.64
C PHE A 55 5.45 -6.17 2.83
N GLY A 56 4.66 -7.04 3.46
CA GLY A 56 3.51 -7.70 2.83
C GLY A 56 2.51 -6.73 2.18
N TYR A 57 2.29 -5.55 2.76
CA TYR A 57 1.42 -4.52 2.16
C TYR A 57 2.05 -3.89 0.91
N SER A 58 3.37 -3.83 0.82
CA SER A 58 4.04 -3.35 -0.38
C SER A 58 4.19 -4.44 -1.44
N ARG A 59 4.33 -5.71 -1.04
CA ARG A 59 4.52 -6.86 -1.95
C ARG A 59 3.29 -7.13 -2.80
N HIS A 60 2.10 -6.94 -2.25
CA HIS A 60 0.85 -7.33 -2.89
C HIS A 60 0.02 -6.11 -3.31
N PRO A 61 -0.36 -6.02 -4.59
CA PRO A 61 -1.34 -5.03 -5.03
C PRO A 61 -2.70 -5.25 -4.36
N HIS A 62 -3.39 -4.16 -4.02
CA HIS A 62 -4.66 -4.19 -3.31
C HIS A 62 -5.82 -3.97 -4.26
N ARG A 63 -6.82 -4.87 -4.28
CA ARG A 63 -8.07 -4.62 -5.02
C ARG A 63 -8.77 -3.42 -4.41
N SER A 64 -8.99 -2.38 -5.19
CA SER A 64 -9.47 -1.09 -4.65
C SER A 64 -10.76 -0.57 -5.27
N ALA A 65 -11.18 -1.08 -6.43
CA ALA A 65 -12.35 -0.54 -7.13
C ALA A 65 -13.60 -0.53 -6.24
N GLY A 66 -14.24 0.63 -6.12
CA GLY A 66 -15.45 0.79 -5.33
C GLY A 66 -15.21 0.90 -3.82
N LEU A 67 -13.99 0.65 -3.31
CA LEU A 67 -13.72 0.69 -1.88
C LEU A 67 -13.58 2.13 -1.37
N PRO A 68 -13.96 2.39 -0.10
CA PRO A 68 -13.74 3.68 0.56
C PRO A 68 -12.24 4.03 0.61
N CYS A 69 -11.93 5.27 0.25
CA CYS A 69 -10.58 5.79 0.20
C CYS A 69 -10.60 7.26 0.64
N ARG A 70 -9.65 7.65 1.48
CA ARG A 70 -9.59 9.02 2.05
C ARG A 70 -9.15 10.09 1.03
N THR A 71 -8.63 9.65 -0.11
CA THR A 71 -8.14 10.51 -1.20
C THR A 71 -9.26 11.35 -1.82
N GLY A 72 -9.04 12.66 -1.89
CA GLY A 72 -10.00 13.65 -2.36
C GLY A 72 -11.02 14.12 -1.33
N ALA A 73 -10.92 13.66 -0.08
CA ALA A 73 -11.71 14.14 1.05
C ALA A 73 -10.82 14.81 2.11
N SER A 74 -9.91 14.02 2.70
CA SER A 74 -8.97 14.49 3.73
C SER A 74 -7.50 14.38 3.32
N VAL A 75 -7.24 13.86 2.12
CA VAL A 75 -5.91 13.65 1.55
C VAL A 75 -5.94 14.12 0.10
N ILE A 76 -4.90 14.83 -0.33
CA ILE A 76 -4.74 15.30 -1.71
C ILE A 76 -3.31 15.04 -2.18
N SER A 77 -3.14 14.92 -3.50
CA SER A 77 -1.85 14.95 -4.16
C SER A 77 -1.71 16.29 -4.85
N VAL A 78 -0.55 16.93 -4.72
CA VAL A 78 -0.24 18.22 -5.36
C VAL A 78 1.08 18.06 -6.11
N ASP A 79 1.13 18.52 -7.35
CA ASP A 79 2.38 18.60 -8.12
C ASP A 79 3.05 19.98 -7.96
N GLY A 80 4.16 20.19 -8.67
CA GLY A 80 4.97 21.40 -8.52
C GLY A 80 4.28 22.69 -8.95
N ASP A 81 3.33 22.62 -9.90
CA ASP A 81 2.57 23.78 -10.36
C ASP A 81 1.33 24.09 -9.50
N GLY A 82 1.10 23.28 -8.46
CA GLY A 82 0.01 23.45 -7.51
C GLY A 82 -1.27 22.73 -7.93
N THR A 83 -1.30 22.00 -9.05
CA THR A 83 -2.48 21.25 -9.46
C THR A 83 -2.80 20.15 -8.45
N VAL A 84 -4.01 20.22 -7.91
CA VAL A 84 -4.51 19.32 -6.88
C VAL A 84 -5.29 18.19 -7.54
N ARG A 85 -4.91 16.95 -7.24
CA ARG A 85 -5.65 15.74 -7.58
C ARG A 85 -6.01 15.00 -6.31
N ARG A 86 -7.02 14.13 -6.39
CA ARG A 86 -7.38 13.30 -5.22
C ARG A 86 -6.26 12.31 -4.87
N CYS A 87 -5.64 11.70 -5.87
CA CYS A 87 -4.61 10.68 -5.77
C CYS A 87 -3.62 10.87 -6.92
N HIS A 88 -2.35 10.49 -6.74
CA HIS A 88 -1.31 10.61 -7.77
C HIS A 88 -1.67 9.89 -9.07
N PHE A 89 -2.34 8.73 -8.98
CA PHE A 89 -2.71 7.89 -10.12
C PHE A 89 -4.13 8.16 -10.66
N VAL A 90 -4.85 9.13 -10.10
CA VAL A 90 -6.18 9.52 -10.60
C VAL A 90 -6.04 10.89 -11.27
N PRO A 91 -6.10 10.97 -12.61
CA PRO A 91 -5.73 12.18 -13.35
C PRO A 91 -6.71 13.34 -13.16
N ALA A 92 -7.94 13.06 -12.73
CA ALA A 92 -8.98 14.08 -12.54
C ALA A 92 -8.55 15.14 -11.52
N GLU A 93 -8.48 16.38 -11.99
CA GLU A 93 -8.10 17.56 -11.23
C GLU A 93 -9.26 18.03 -10.35
N LEU A 94 -8.90 18.51 -9.16
CA LEU A 94 -9.82 19.09 -8.19
C LEU A 94 -9.77 20.63 -8.23
N GLY A 95 -8.65 21.20 -8.69
CA GLY A 95 -8.36 22.64 -8.71
C GLY A 95 -6.87 22.88 -8.45
N ASN A 96 -6.49 24.09 -8.04
CA ASN A 96 -5.11 24.47 -7.73
C ASN A 96 -4.94 24.86 -6.25
N LEU A 97 -3.78 24.54 -5.66
CA LEU A 97 -3.44 24.81 -4.26
C LEU A 97 -3.27 26.31 -4.01
N TYR A 98 -2.67 27.04 -4.96
CA TYR A 98 -2.27 28.43 -4.78
C TYR A 98 -3.45 29.40 -4.82
N ASP A 99 -4.51 29.09 -5.56
CA ASP A 99 -5.75 29.87 -5.59
C ASP A 99 -6.87 29.29 -4.69
N GLY A 100 -6.66 28.09 -4.13
CA GLY A 100 -7.60 27.43 -3.24
C GLY A 100 -8.84 26.84 -3.92
N SER A 101 -8.93 26.85 -5.25
CA SER A 101 -10.09 26.35 -6.02
C SER A 101 -10.40 24.88 -5.75
N TYR A 102 -9.39 24.09 -5.37
CA TYR A 102 -9.55 22.67 -5.04
C TYR A 102 -10.53 22.37 -3.90
N ARG A 103 -10.72 23.33 -2.98
CA ARG A 103 -11.47 23.12 -1.74
C ARG A 103 -12.94 22.76 -2.00
N ALA A 104 -13.55 23.37 -3.02
CA ALA A 104 -14.94 23.11 -3.38
C ALA A 104 -15.17 21.68 -3.91
N ALA A 105 -14.12 21.02 -4.39
CA ALA A 105 -14.17 19.67 -4.94
C ALA A 105 -13.87 18.57 -3.90
N LEU A 106 -13.52 18.91 -2.65
CA LEU A 106 -13.23 17.93 -1.61
C LEU A 106 -14.51 17.22 -1.15
N ARG A 107 -14.55 15.89 -1.31
CA ARG A 107 -15.63 15.03 -0.83
C ARG A 107 -15.22 13.56 -0.85
N PRO A 108 -15.80 12.71 0.02
CA PRO A 108 -15.63 11.26 -0.04
C PRO A 108 -16.02 10.70 -1.42
N ARG A 109 -15.21 9.79 -1.93
CA ARG A 109 -15.45 9.08 -3.20
C ARG A 109 -14.82 7.69 -3.12
N PRO A 110 -15.43 6.64 -3.68
CA PRO A 110 -14.76 5.34 -3.80
C PRO A 110 -13.52 5.43 -4.70
N CYS A 111 -12.57 4.50 -4.54
CA CYS A 111 -11.41 4.43 -5.43
C CYS A 111 -11.86 3.99 -6.86
N PRO A 112 -11.45 4.70 -7.92
CA PRO A 112 -11.81 4.35 -9.29
C PRO A 112 -10.87 3.29 -9.90
N LEU A 113 -9.69 3.07 -9.29
CA LEU A 113 -8.71 2.11 -9.80
C LEU A 113 -9.10 0.68 -9.40
N ALA A 114 -8.96 -0.26 -10.34
CA ALA A 114 -9.16 -1.67 -10.08
C ALA A 114 -8.23 -2.19 -8.98
N VAL A 115 -6.97 -1.74 -9.03
CA VAL A 115 -5.89 -2.16 -8.15
C VAL A 115 -5.09 -0.93 -7.72
N CYS A 116 -4.64 -0.93 -6.47
CA CYS A 116 -3.76 0.09 -5.89
C CYS A 116 -2.52 -0.59 -5.29
N ASP A 117 -1.34 -0.18 -5.74
CA ASP A 117 -0.04 -0.79 -5.39
C ASP A 117 0.99 0.23 -4.88
N CYS A 118 0.71 1.54 -5.00
CA CYS A 118 1.56 2.59 -4.46
C CYS A 118 1.27 2.83 -2.97
N HIS A 119 2.32 2.91 -2.14
CA HIS A 119 2.14 3.17 -0.71
C HIS A 119 1.39 4.47 -0.42
N ILE A 120 1.74 5.54 -1.12
CA ILE A 120 1.08 6.86 -1.03
C ILE A 120 -0.40 6.82 -1.42
N GLY A 121 -0.88 5.74 -2.04
CA GLY A 121 -2.29 5.50 -2.34
C GLY A 121 -2.92 4.51 -1.39
N TYR A 122 -2.39 3.28 -1.31
CA TYR A 122 -3.04 2.19 -0.56
C TYR A 122 -3.09 2.48 0.94
N VAL A 123 -2.16 3.27 1.49
CA VAL A 123 -2.19 3.65 2.92
C VAL A 123 -3.49 4.37 3.28
N HIS A 124 -4.18 4.96 2.30
CA HIS A 124 -5.45 5.67 2.45
C HIS A 124 -6.69 4.84 2.10
N LEU A 125 -6.55 3.55 1.75
CA LEU A 125 -7.68 2.64 1.64
C LEU A 125 -8.18 2.29 3.04
N GLU A 126 -9.44 2.57 3.33
CA GLU A 126 -10.02 2.37 4.66
C GLU A 126 -10.23 0.88 5.00
N SER A 127 -10.15 0.01 3.99
CA SER A 127 -10.15 -1.45 4.15
C SER A 127 -8.84 -2.01 4.70
N LEU A 128 -7.76 -1.22 4.75
CA LEU A 128 -6.47 -1.63 5.30
C LEU A 128 -6.27 -1.02 6.70
N PRO A 129 -5.62 -1.75 7.63
CA PRO A 129 -5.45 -1.28 9.01
C PRO A 129 -4.34 -0.23 9.16
N LEU A 130 -3.88 0.36 8.06
CA LEU A 130 -2.65 1.15 8.03
C LEU A 130 -2.79 2.50 8.76
N TYR A 131 -4.00 3.04 8.87
CA TYR A 131 -4.24 4.22 9.71
C TYR A 131 -4.11 3.90 11.20
N ASP A 132 -4.40 2.68 11.64
CA ASP A 132 -4.18 2.27 13.04
C ASP A 132 -2.70 1.97 13.27
N VAL A 133 -2.05 1.32 12.29
CA VAL A 133 -0.61 1.00 12.35
C VAL A 133 0.25 2.26 12.42
N PHE A 134 -0.03 3.26 11.58
CA PHE A 134 0.76 4.50 11.52
C PHE A 134 0.23 5.61 12.41
N ALA A 135 -1.09 5.63 12.72
CA ALA A 135 -1.75 6.66 13.50
C ALA A 135 -1.39 8.08 13.02
N GLY A 136 -0.71 8.87 13.86
CA GLY A 136 -0.25 10.22 13.50
C GLY A 136 0.96 10.28 12.55
N GLY A 137 1.55 9.14 12.17
CA GLY A 137 2.76 9.04 11.35
C GLY A 137 2.53 8.48 9.95
N VAL A 138 1.34 8.64 9.38
CA VAL A 138 0.98 8.10 8.04
C VAL A 138 1.86 8.68 6.94
N LEU A 139 2.10 9.99 6.93
CA LEU A 139 2.86 10.65 5.86
C LEU A 139 4.36 10.35 5.94
N GLU A 140 4.92 10.33 7.15
CA GLU A 140 6.32 10.00 7.38
C GLU A 140 6.57 8.49 7.46
N ARG A 141 5.51 7.69 7.33
CA ARG A 141 5.52 6.22 7.40
C ARG A 141 6.19 5.71 8.68
N VAL A 142 5.86 6.33 9.81
CA VAL A 142 6.40 5.97 11.13
C VAL A 142 5.30 5.28 11.94
N PRO A 143 5.41 3.97 12.24
CA PRO A 143 4.42 3.26 13.03
C PRO A 143 4.19 3.90 14.40
N ALA A 144 2.96 3.77 14.88
CA ALA A 144 2.66 4.02 16.28
C ALA A 144 3.53 3.09 17.14
N PRO A 145 4.10 3.59 18.26
CA PRO A 145 4.73 2.67 19.20
C PRO A 145 3.69 1.63 19.64
N PRO A 146 4.10 0.37 19.85
CA PRO A 146 3.20 -0.62 20.42
C PRO A 146 2.63 -0.08 21.72
N ALA A 147 1.33 -0.24 21.93
CA ALA A 147 0.69 0.17 23.17
C ALA A 147 1.48 -0.44 24.35
N PRO A 148 1.75 0.33 25.42
CA PRO A 148 2.44 -0.22 26.57
C PRO A 148 1.64 -1.44 27.06
N VAL A 149 2.32 -2.59 27.10
CA VAL A 149 1.80 -3.81 27.73
C VAL A 149 1.57 -3.50 29.21
N GLY A 150 0.35 -3.09 29.59
CA GLY A 150 0.10 -2.75 30.99
C GLY A 150 -1.09 -1.87 31.35
N SER A 151 -2.07 -1.59 30.47
CA SER A 151 -3.34 -1.01 30.93
C SER A 151 -4.54 -1.75 30.35
N TRP A 152 -4.64 -3.03 30.68
CA TRP A 152 -5.95 -3.67 30.72
C TRP A 152 -6.66 -3.15 31.97
N SER A 153 -7.49 -2.12 31.80
CA SER A 153 -8.62 -1.95 32.70
C SER A 153 -9.49 -3.19 32.52
N VAL A 154 -9.55 -4.02 33.56
CA VAL A 154 -10.37 -5.24 33.61
C VAL A 154 -11.81 -4.87 33.28
N GLY A 155 -12.32 -5.35 32.15
CA GLY A 155 -13.70 -5.12 31.75
C GLY A 155 -14.03 -5.73 30.40
N HIS A 156 -14.63 -6.91 30.44
CA HIS A 156 -15.28 -7.67 29.36
C HIS A 156 -14.41 -8.74 28.67
N THR A 157 -14.66 -9.97 29.11
CA THR A 157 -14.34 -11.22 28.44
C THR A 157 -14.89 -11.25 27.01
N ALA A 158 -14.01 -11.27 26.02
CA ALA A 158 -14.30 -11.86 24.71
C ALA A 158 -13.00 -12.41 24.12
N SER A 159 -12.93 -13.73 24.03
CA SER A 159 -11.81 -14.48 23.44
C SER A 159 -11.82 -14.29 21.91
N PRO A 160 -10.71 -13.91 21.24
CA PRO A 160 -10.69 -13.88 19.79
C PRO A 160 -10.18 -15.22 19.26
N SER A 161 -11.10 -16.13 18.92
CA SER A 161 -10.83 -17.17 17.94
C SER A 161 -10.99 -16.56 16.56
N ILE A 162 -9.87 -16.38 15.84
CA ILE A 162 -9.86 -16.00 14.42
C ILE A 162 -10.40 -17.20 13.62
N PRO A 163 -11.50 -17.09 12.85
CA PRO A 163 -11.88 -18.16 11.95
C PRO A 163 -11.00 -18.10 10.69
N LEU A 164 -10.26 -19.20 10.45
CA LEU A 164 -9.59 -19.46 9.19
C LEU A 164 -10.66 -19.72 8.12
N VAL A 165 -10.92 -18.76 7.25
CA VAL A 165 -11.76 -18.97 6.07
C VAL A 165 -10.91 -19.65 5.00
N MET A 166 -11.01 -20.98 4.90
CA MET A 166 -10.54 -21.73 3.73
C MET A 166 -11.56 -21.58 2.60
N THR A 167 -11.32 -20.68 1.66
CA THR A 167 -12.00 -20.69 0.36
C THR A 167 -11.32 -21.71 -0.55
N SER A 168 -11.94 -22.87 -0.70
CA SER A 168 -11.66 -23.82 -1.77
C SER A 168 -12.01 -23.17 -3.11
N VAL A 169 -11.03 -23.01 -4.00
CA VAL A 169 -11.26 -22.64 -5.40
C VAL A 169 -11.40 -23.95 -6.17
N ALA A 170 -12.63 -24.27 -6.59
CA ALA A 170 -12.86 -25.30 -7.59
C ALA A 170 -12.51 -24.74 -8.97
N GLU A 171 -11.56 -25.37 -9.67
CA GLU A 171 -11.23 -25.07 -11.06
C GLU A 171 -12.39 -25.48 -11.98
N PRO A 172 -12.81 -24.65 -12.96
CA PRO A 172 -13.58 -25.14 -14.08
C PRO A 172 -12.67 -25.74 -15.15
N HIS A 173 -12.90 -27.02 -15.44
CA HIS A 173 -12.45 -27.71 -16.64
C HIS A 173 -12.75 -26.86 -17.91
N VAL A 174 -11.72 -26.54 -18.68
CA VAL A 174 -11.84 -26.05 -20.06
C VAL A 174 -11.33 -27.15 -20.98
N THR A 175 -12.26 -27.81 -21.67
CA THR A 175 -12.00 -28.65 -22.83
C THR A 175 -11.76 -27.74 -24.05
N GLY A 176 -10.64 -27.94 -24.74
CA GLY A 176 -10.20 -27.09 -25.84
C GLY A 176 -10.95 -27.29 -27.16
N THR A 177 -10.84 -26.27 -28.01
CA THR A 177 -10.75 -26.38 -29.47
C THR A 177 -10.03 -25.14 -30.01
N GLU A 178 -8.92 -25.37 -30.71
CA GLU A 178 -8.14 -24.38 -31.45
C GLU A 178 -8.92 -23.82 -32.65
N SER A 179 -8.72 -22.52 -32.94
CA SER A 179 -8.84 -21.98 -34.29
C SER A 179 -8.00 -20.69 -34.40
N PRO A 180 -6.99 -20.61 -35.30
CA PRO A 180 -6.13 -19.43 -35.38
C PRO A 180 -6.71 -18.33 -36.28
N LEU A 181 -6.79 -17.10 -35.77
CA LEU A 181 -7.10 -15.89 -36.53
C LEU A 181 -5.88 -15.42 -37.36
N PRO A 182 -6.07 -14.84 -38.57
CA PRO A 182 -4.98 -14.43 -39.44
C PRO A 182 -4.29 -13.13 -39.00
N ARG A 183 -2.99 -13.02 -39.31
CA ARG A 183 -2.14 -11.85 -39.01
C ARG A 183 -2.42 -10.68 -39.95
N PRO A 184 -2.33 -9.41 -39.50
CA PRO A 184 -2.37 -8.25 -40.38
C PRO A 184 -1.02 -8.03 -41.10
N SER A 185 -1.09 -7.64 -42.38
CA SER A 185 0.06 -7.25 -43.21
C SER A 185 0.66 -5.89 -42.81
N PRO A 186 1.96 -5.65 -43.04
CA PRO A 186 2.60 -4.36 -42.73
C PRO A 186 2.30 -3.28 -43.79
N PRO A 187 2.42 -1.98 -43.45
CA PRO A 187 2.20 -0.89 -44.39
C PRO A 187 3.35 -0.75 -45.39
N GLY A 188 3.01 -0.38 -46.62
CA GLY A 188 3.94 -0.01 -47.69
C GLY A 188 4.32 1.46 -47.69
#